data_AF-W1W740-F1
#
_entry.id   AF-W1W740-F1
#
_cell.length_a   1.000
_cell.length_b   1.000
_cell.length_c   1.000
_cell.angle_alpha   90.00
_cell.angle_beta   90.00
_cell.angle_gamma   90.00
#
_symmetry.space_group_name_H-M   'P 1'
#
loop_
_entity.id
_entity.type
_entity.pdbx_description
1 polymer ?
#
loop_
_entity_poly.entity_id
_entity_poly.type
_entity_poly.pdbx_seq_one_letter_code
_entity_poly.pdbx_strand_id
1 'polypeptide(L)' 'MTASVREYLAQNPSEFDPRKYLGPARDAIKGMVAHKIKNVLGSSNKL' A
#
# COMPACT_ATOMS: atom_id res chain seq x y z
N MET A 1 -4.49 -1.05 -0.51
CA MET A 1 -4.45 -1.29 -1.96
C MET A 1 -5.59 -0.57 -2.68
N THR A 2 -6.82 -1.09 -2.62
CA THR A 2 -7.95 -0.59 -3.43
C THR A 2 -8.29 0.88 -3.18
N ALA A 3 -8.25 1.34 -1.92
CA ALA A 3 -8.47 2.74 -1.58
C ALA A 3 -7.43 3.66 -2.25
N SER A 4 -6.14 3.35 -2.08
CA SER A 4 -5.04 4.13 -2.67
C SER A 4 -5.05 4.14 -4.20
N VAL A 5 -5.45 3.04 -4.84
CA VAL A 5 -5.62 3.00 -6.31
C VAL A 5 -6.76 3.92 -6.75
N ARG A 6 -7.91 3.84 -6.09
CA ARG A 6 -9.08 4.69 -6.39
C ARG A 6 -8.76 6.17 -6.19
N GLU A 7 -8.05 6.49 -5.12
CA GLU A 7 -7.59 7.84 -4.83
C GLU A 7 -6.63 8.36 -5.92
N TYR A 8 -5.63 7.56 -6.31
CA TYR A 8 -4.67 7.97 -7.35
C TYR A 8 -5.36 8.25 -8.68
N LEU A 9 -6.28 7.37 -9.10
CA LEU A 9 -7.01 7.51 -10.37
C LEU A 9 -8.02 8.68 -10.31
N ALA A 10 -8.64 8.94 -9.16
CA ALA A 10 -9.52 10.10 -8.98
C ALA A 10 -8.75 11.43 -9.06
N GLN A 11 -7.52 11.47 -8.54
CA GLN A 11 -6.65 12.65 -8.59
C GLN A 11 -5.95 12.81 -9.95
N ASN A 12 -5.71 11.72 -10.67
CA ASN A 12 -4.97 11.68 -11.93
C ASN A 12 -5.75 10.92 -13.02
N PRO A 13 -6.84 11.50 -13.56
CA PRO A 13 -7.74 10.80 -14.48
C PRO A 13 -7.11 10.45 -15.85
N SER A 14 -6.02 11.13 -16.24
CA SER A 14 -5.28 10.86 -17.47
C SER A 14 -4.19 9.78 -17.30
N GLU A 15 -3.88 9.38 -16.07
CA GLU A 15 -2.83 8.41 -15.78
C GLU A 15 -3.37 6.98 -15.95
N PHE A 16 -2.75 6.24 -16.87
CA PHE A 16 -3.12 4.86 -17.19
C PHE A 16 -1.99 3.86 -16.93
N ASP A 17 -0.76 4.31 -16.64
CA ASP A 17 0.36 3.42 -16.36
C ASP A 17 0.13 2.69 -15.02
N PRO A 18 0.05 1.35 -15.02
CA PRO A 18 -0.16 0.57 -13.80
C PRO A 18 0.85 0.84 -12.69
N ARG A 19 2.10 1.13 -13.02
CA ARG A 19 3.15 1.34 -12.03
C ARG A 19 2.90 2.60 -11.21
N LYS A 20 2.25 3.59 -11.81
CA LYS A 20 1.97 4.90 -11.21
C LYS A 20 0.92 4.80 -10.11
N TYR A 21 -0.15 4.03 -10.31
CA TYR A 21 -1.17 3.82 -9.27
C TYR A 21 -0.92 2.59 -8.38
N LEU A 22 -0.21 1.56 -8.87
CA LEU A 22 0.12 0.37 -8.07
C LEU A 22 1.30 0.59 -7.12
N GLY A 23 2.24 1.48 -7.46
CA GLY A 23 3.37 1.83 -6.58
C GLY A 23 2.92 2.35 -5.21
N PRO A 24 2.15 3.46 -5.17
CA PRO A 24 1.59 4.00 -3.94
C PRO A 24 0.71 2.98 -3.20
N ALA A 25 -0.07 2.19 -3.94
CA ALA A 25 -0.95 1.17 -3.36
C ALA A 25 -0.18 0.04 -2.66
N ARG A 26 0.98 -0.36 -3.20
CA ARG A 26 1.89 -1.35 -2.62
C ARG A 26 2.54 -0.81 -1.36
N ASP A 27 3.00 0.44 -1.38
CA ASP A 27 3.65 1.06 -0.22
C ASP A 27 2.68 1.20 0.96
N ALA A 28 1.42 1.55 0.69
CA ALA A 28 0.36 1.59 1.69
C ALA A 28 0.13 0.21 2.35
N ILE A 29 0.12 -0.89 1.58
CA ILE A 29 0.00 -2.25 2.14
C ILE A 29 1.23 -2.59 2.96
N LYS A 30 2.42 -2.30 2.44
CA LYS A 30 3.69 -2.62 3.11
C LYS A 30 3.75 -1.96 4.49
N GLY A 31 3.34 -0.69 4.59
CA GLY A 31 3.26 0.02 5.87
C GLY A 31 2.26 -0.63 6.84
N MET A 32 1.06 -0.96 6.37
CA MET A 32 0.03 -1.61 7.19
C MET A 32 0.47 -2.98 7.71
N VAL A 33 1.07 -3.81 6.86
CA VAL A 33 1.54 -5.14 7.22
C VAL A 33 2.75 -5.05 8.18
N ALA A 34 3.70 -4.16 7.92
CA ALA A 34 4.84 -3.94 8.81
C ALA A 34 4.37 -3.50 10.22
N HIS A 35 3.40 -2.59 10.28
CA HIS A 35 2.76 -2.20 11.54
C HIS A 35 2.14 -3.40 12.25
N LYS A 36 1.36 -4.23 11.54
CA LYS A 36 0.74 -5.42 12.12
C LYS A 36 1.77 -6.40 12.67
N ILE A 37 2.83 -6.68 11.92
CA ILE A 37 3.90 -7.61 12.32
C ILE A 37 4.60 -7.12 13.60
N LYS A 38 4.94 -5.83 13.66
CA LYS A 38 5.73 -5.27 14.76
C LYS A 38 4.88 -4.95 16.00
N ASN A 39 3.77 -4.25 15.81
CA ASN A 39 3.05 -3.59 16.91
C ASN A 39 1.76 -4.32 17.31
N VAL A 40 1.22 -5.21 16.47
CA VAL A 40 -0.05 -5.89 16.75
C VAL A 40 0.18 -7.38 17.07
N LEU A 41 0.92 -8.08 16.22
CA LEU A 41 1.12 -9.52 16.31
C LEU A 41 2.41 -9.92 17.03
N GLY A 42 3.38 -9.01 17.14
CA GLY A 42 4.65 -9.25 17.85
C GLY A 42 5.52 -10.37 17.24
N SER A 43 5.29 -10.72 15.96
CA SER A 43 6.03 -11.75 15.23
C SER A 43 7.30 -11.23 14.56
N SER A 44 7.62 -9.94 14.74
CA SER A 44 8.86 -9.36 14.24
C SER A 44 10.09 -10.03 14.88
N ASN A 45 11.07 -10.41 14.08
CA ASN A 45 12.33 -11.05 14.49
C ASN A 45 12.15 -12.38 15.23
N LYS A 46 11.10 -13.13 14.93
CA LYS A 46 10.94 -14.53 15.35
C LYS A 46 11.02 -15.41 14.10
N LEU A 47 12.11 -16.17 13.97
CA LEU A 47 12.37 -17.12 12.88
C LEU A 47 12.24 -18.55 13.41
#